data_AF-A0A5S3QPY8-F1
#
_entry.id   AF-A0A5S3QPY8-F1
#
_cell.length_a   1.000
_cell.length_b   1.000
_cell.length_c   1.000
_cell.angle_alpha   90.00
_cell.angle_beta   90.00
_cell.angle_gamma   90.00
#
_symmetry.space_group_name_H-M   'P 1'
#
loop_
_entity.id
_entity.type
_entity.pdbx_description
1 polymer ?
#
loop_
_entity_poly.entity_id
_entity_poly.type
_entity_poly.pdbx_seq_one_letter_code
_entity_poly.pdbx_strand_id
1 'polypeptide(L)'
;QFNISFALTDEGIQYNEEIVEMLFDYIALIKQNTASLPRLYQDKSTLMDIACDNQEFGRMLDWVNSISVNMQQYEEEVFLYGDYIMDGFS
;
A
#
# COMPACT_ATOMS: atom_id res chain seq x y z
N GLN A 1 11.73 -1.75 -0.56
CA GLN A 1 12.10 -1.79 0.87
C GLN A 1 10.82 -1.92 1.68
N PHE A 2 10.77 -2.77 2.71
CA PHE A 2 9.60 -2.93 3.58
C PHE A 2 9.92 -2.37 4.97
N ASN A 3 9.03 -1.56 5.54
CA ASN A 3 9.23 -0.93 6.85
C ASN A 3 7.90 -0.92 7.63
N ILE A 4 8.01 -1.13 8.94
CA ILE A 4 6.92 -0.93 9.90
C ILE A 4 7.46 0.03 10.96
N SER A 5 6.73 1.12 11.19
CA SER A 5 7.12 2.18 12.12
C SER A 5 6.11 2.29 13.25
N PHE A 6 6.61 2.40 14.49
CA PHE A 6 5.79 2.59 15.69
C PHE A 6 6.10 3.94 16.32
N ALA A 7 5.06 4.72 16.62
CA ALA A 7 5.18 5.86 17.52
C ALA A 7 4.98 5.34 18.95
N LEU A 8 6.02 5.45 19.79
CA LEU A 8 6.01 4.90 21.15
C LEU A 8 5.59 5.96 22.16
N THR A 9 4.80 5.53 23.16
CA THR A 9 4.61 6.26 24.41
C THR A 9 5.81 6.05 25.33
N ASP A 10 5.90 6.80 26.43
CA ASP A 10 6.95 6.60 27.44
C ASP A 10 6.96 5.16 27.99
N GLU A 11 5.78 4.57 28.17
CA GLU A 11 5.63 3.16 28.55
C GLU A 11 6.08 2.22 27.42
N GLY A 12 5.70 2.51 26.18
CA GLY A 12 6.10 1.72 25.01
C GLY A 12 7.62 1.66 24.79
N ILE A 13 8.37 2.68 25.24
CA ILE A 13 9.84 2.63 25.24
C ILE A 13 10.36 1.54 26.18
N GLN A 14 9.71 1.33 27.32
CA GLN A 14 10.11 0.32 28.31
C GLN A 14 9.85 -1.11 27.84
N TYR A 15 8.86 -1.28 26.94
CA TYR A 15 8.43 -2.59 26.40
C TYR A 15 8.72 -2.74 24.90
N ASN A 16 9.81 -2.14 24.42
CA ASN A 16 10.09 -2.14 22.98
C ASN A 16 10.39 -3.55 22.43
N GLU A 17 10.95 -4.45 23.24
CA GLU A 17 11.23 -5.83 22.85
C GLU A 17 9.92 -6.60 22.65
N GLU A 18 8.98 -6.46 23.57
CA GLU A 18 7.65 -7.09 23.51
C GLU A 18 6.85 -6.59 22.30
N ILE A 19 6.96 -5.30 21.95
CA ILE A 19 6.33 -4.75 20.74
C ILE A 19 6.87 -5.44 19.48
N VAL A 20 8.19 -5.67 19.43
CA VAL A 20 8.82 -6.37 18.30
C VAL A 20 8.41 -7.85 18.27
N GLU A 21 8.34 -8.53 19.41
CA GLU A 21 7.83 -9.90 19.50
C GLU A 21 6.39 -10.00 19.01
N MET A 22 5.52 -9.13 19.51
CA MET A 22 4.12 -9.07 19.08
C MET A 22 3.97 -8.78 17.58
N LEU A 23 4.84 -7.95 17.01
CA LEU A 23 4.86 -7.71 15.57
C LEU A 23 5.12 -9.03 14.81
N PHE A 24 6.12 -9.80 15.23
CA PHE A 24 6.44 -11.08 14.58
C PHE A 24 5.35 -12.12 14.79
N ASP A 25 4.73 -12.17 15.97
CA ASP A 25 3.58 -13.02 16.24
C ASP A 25 2.41 -12.67 15.32
N TYR A 26 2.13 -11.38 15.11
CA TYR A 26 1.08 -10.96 14.20
C TYR A 26 1.39 -11.30 12.74
N ILE A 27 2.64 -11.15 12.30
CA ILE A 27 3.08 -11.60 10.97
C ILE A 27 2.88 -13.12 10.83
N ALA A 28 3.21 -13.90 11.86
CA ALA A 28 3.00 -15.34 11.87
C ALA A 28 1.50 -15.68 11.80
N LEU A 29 0.65 -14.93 12.51
CA LEU A 29 -0.80 -15.10 12.47
C LEU A 29 -1.37 -14.84 11.06
N ILE A 30 -0.90 -13.78 10.37
CA ILE A 30 -1.31 -13.50 8.98
C ILE A 30 -0.96 -14.69 8.07
N LYS A 31 0.26 -15.24 8.22
CA LYS A 31 0.71 -16.40 7.44
C LYS A 31 -0.14 -17.65 7.65
N GLN A 32 -0.77 -17.79 8.82
CA GLN A 32 -1.69 -18.89 9.12
C GLN A 32 -3.10 -18.65 8.56
N ASN A 33 -3.47 -17.40 8.27
CA ASN A 33 -4.82 -16.99 7.90
C ASN A 33 -4.86 -16.34 6.51
N THR A 34 -4.29 -17.00 5.51
CA THR A 34 -4.17 -16.44 4.15
C THR A 34 -5.42 -16.62 3.28
N ALA A 35 -6.40 -17.41 3.73
CA ALA A 35 -7.60 -17.74 2.96
C ALA A 35 -8.44 -16.50 2.57
N SER A 36 -8.38 -15.43 3.35
CA SER A 36 -9.08 -14.17 3.07
C SER A 36 -8.30 -13.22 2.17
N LEU A 37 -7.00 -13.46 1.91
CA LEU A 37 -6.16 -12.56 1.12
C LEU A 37 -6.70 -12.29 -0.30
N PRO A 38 -7.23 -13.27 -1.06
CA PRO A 38 -7.82 -12.99 -2.36
C PRO A 38 -8.98 -11.98 -2.27
N ARG A 39 -9.82 -12.10 -1.24
CA ARG A 39 -10.94 -11.18 -1.04
C ARG A 39 -10.47 -9.80 -0.61
N LEU A 40 -9.52 -9.72 0.32
CA LEU A 40 -8.94 -8.44 0.76
C LEU A 40 -8.21 -7.72 -0.37
N TYR A 41 -7.55 -8.47 -1.26
CA TYR A 41 -6.93 -7.92 -2.47
C TYR A 41 -7.99 -7.34 -3.41
N GLN A 42 -9.07 -8.08 -3.65
CA GLN A 42 -10.19 -7.61 -4.47
C GLN A 42 -10.81 -6.33 -3.89
N ASP A 43 -11.08 -6.30 -2.59
CA ASP A 43 -11.63 -5.11 -1.93
C ASP A 43 -10.68 -3.91 -2.07
N LYS A 44 -9.35 -4.12 -1.94
CA LYS A 44 -8.35 -3.07 -2.17
C LYS A 44 -8.30 -2.61 -3.63
N SER A 45 -8.38 -3.52 -4.60
CA SER A 45 -8.44 -3.19 -6.03
C SER A 45 -9.64 -2.28 -6.31
N THR A 46 -10.82 -2.61 -5.80
CA THR A 46 -12.02 -1.77 -5.93
C THR A 46 -11.82 -0.37 -5.32
N LEU A 47 -11.13 -0.27 -4.19
CA LEU A 47 -10.81 1.04 -3.59
C LEU A 47 -9.84 1.86 -4.47
N MET A 48 -8.89 1.21 -5.16
CA MET A 48 -7.98 1.90 -6.07
C MET A 48 -8.70 2.41 -7.32
N ASP A 49 -9.64 1.65 -7.86
CA ASP A 49 -10.49 2.11 -8.98
C ASP A 49 -11.27 3.37 -8.60
N ILE A 50 -11.92 3.34 -7.43
CA ILE A 50 -12.65 4.49 -6.90
C ILE A 50 -11.71 5.69 -6.68
N ALA A 51 -10.50 5.47 -6.17
CA ALA A 51 -9.53 6.54 -5.94
C ALA A 51 -9.03 7.16 -7.26
N CYS A 52 -8.89 6.37 -8.32
CA CYS A 52 -8.55 6.88 -9.65
C CYS A 52 -9.70 7.74 -10.21
N ASP A 53 -10.93 7.23 -10.15
CA ASP A 53 -12.11 7.93 -10.68
C ASP A 53 -12.36 9.28 -9.99
N ASN A 54 -11.97 9.37 -8.72
CA ASN A 54 -12.15 10.56 -7.88
C ASN A 54 -10.86 11.32 -7.59
N GLN A 55 -9.81 11.13 -8.41
CA GLN A 55 -8.54 11.81 -8.20
C GLN A 55 -8.71 13.32 -8.32
N GLU A 56 -8.48 14.04 -7.21
CA GLU A 56 -8.38 15.50 -7.26
C GLU A 56 -7.03 15.89 -7.88
N PHE A 57 -7.08 16.68 -8.94
CA PHE A 57 -5.87 17.28 -9.48
C PHE A 57 -5.31 18.25 -8.43
N GLY A 58 -4.18 17.88 -7.83
CA GLY A 58 -3.39 18.79 -7.02
C GLY A 58 -2.83 19.94 -7.86
N ARG A 59 -1.66 20.48 -7.49
CA ARG A 59 -1.00 21.45 -8.37
C ARG A 59 -0.61 20.76 -9.67
N MET A 60 -0.91 21.39 -10.81
CA MET A 60 -0.63 20.84 -12.14
C MET A 60 0.82 20.36 -12.33
N LEU A 61 1.79 21.04 -11.71
CA LEU A 61 3.19 20.62 -11.73
C LEU A 61 3.43 19.27 -11.04
N ASP A 62 2.78 19.03 -9.91
CA ASP A 62 2.91 17.78 -9.16
C ASP A 62 2.31 16.61 -9.98
N TRP A 63 1.20 16.88 -10.70
CA TRP A 63 0.55 15.90 -11.57
C TRP A 63 1.36 15.55 -12.82
N VAL A 64 1.94 16.54 -13.50
CA VAL A 64 2.82 16.26 -14.65
C VAL A 64 4.09 15.52 -14.22
N ASN A 65 4.60 15.82 -13.02
CA ASN A 65 5.73 15.08 -12.45
C ASN A 65 5.37 13.60 -12.22
N SER A 66 4.22 13.30 -11.59
CA SER A 66 3.79 11.91 -11.39
C SER A 66 3.63 11.15 -12.71
N ILE A 67 3.03 11.79 -13.73
CA ILE A 67 2.93 11.17 -15.06
C ILE A 67 4.32 10.88 -15.65
N SER A 68 5.28 11.82 -15.55
CA SER A 68 6.63 11.61 -16.07
C SER A 68 7.34 10.43 -15.40
N VAL A 69 7.04 10.13 -14.13
CA VAL A 69 7.54 8.93 -13.44
C VAL A 69 6.88 7.69 -14.02
N ASN A 70 5.56 7.70 -14.20
CA ASN A 70 4.80 6.58 -14.76
C ASN A 70 5.25 6.22 -16.18
N MET A 71 5.65 7.22 -16.97
CA MET A 71 6.22 7.02 -18.30
C MET A 71 7.51 6.18 -18.33
N GLN A 72 8.23 6.08 -17.21
CA GLN A 72 9.44 5.25 -17.11
C GLN A 72 9.14 3.83 -16.63
N GLN A 73 7.95 3.59 -16.08
CA GLN A 73 7.60 2.34 -15.39
C GLN A 73 6.54 1.53 -16.14
N TYR A 74 5.70 2.18 -16.94
CA TYR A 74 4.56 1.55 -17.59
C TYR A 74 4.54 1.83 -19.10
N GLU A 75 3.62 1.19 -19.82
CA GLU A 75 3.33 1.47 -21.24
C GLU A 75 2.39 2.68 -21.39
N GLU A 76 2.31 3.24 -22.60
CA GLU A 76 1.60 4.49 -22.86
C GLU A 76 0.10 4.45 -22.54
N GLU A 77 -0.52 3.27 -22.67
CA GLU A 77 -1.94 3.07 -22.39
C GLU A 77 -2.30 3.22 -20.91
N VAL A 78 -1.30 3.14 -20.02
CA VAL A 78 -1.50 3.11 -18.57
C VAL A 78 -0.74 4.22 -17.82
N PHE A 79 -0.17 5.23 -18.50
CA PHE A 79 0.52 6.32 -17.79
C PHE A 79 -0.32 7.04 -16.74
N LEU A 80 -1.63 7.19 -17.00
CA LEU A 80 -2.55 7.89 -16.10
C LEU A 80 -3.10 7.01 -14.97
N TYR A 81 -3.14 5.70 -15.17
CA TYR A 81 -3.80 4.74 -14.28
C TYR A 81 -2.84 3.73 -13.64
N GLY A 82 -1.58 3.68 -14.08
CA GLY A 82 -0.61 2.64 -13.71
C GLY A 82 -0.42 2.46 -12.21
N ASP A 83 -0.46 3.55 -11.45
CA ASP A 83 -0.31 3.53 -9.99
C ASP A 83 -1.53 2.95 -9.25
N TYR A 84 -2.66 2.78 -9.93
CA TYR A 84 -3.90 2.24 -9.38
C TYR A 84 -4.15 0.77 -9.78
N ILE A 85 -3.38 0.24 -10.75
CA ILE A 85 -3.55 -1.12 -11.25
C ILE A 85 -3.23 -2.14 -10.15
N MET A 86 -4.16 -3.08 -9.95
CA MET A 86 -4.01 -4.21 -9.04
C MET A 86 -4.40 -5.52 -9.75
N ASP A 87 -3.55 -6.00 -10.67
CA ASP A 87 -3.74 -7.23 -11.47
C ASP A 87 -2.82 -8.40 -11.06
N GLY A 88 -1.89 -8.16 -10.12
CA GLY A 88 -0.82 -9.09 -9.77
C GLY A 88 -1.14 -10.16 -8.73
N PHE A 89 -2.41 -10.36 -8.35
CA PHE A 89 -2.80 -11.39 -7.38
C PHE A 89 -3.81 -12.37 -7.99
N SER A 90 -3.32 -13.58 -8.30
CA SER A 90 -4.07 -14.70 -8.89
C SER A 90 -4.16 -15.89 -7.95
#